data_AF-A0A060C880-F1
#
_entry.id   AF-A0A060C880-F1
#
_cell.length_a   1.000
_cell.length_b   1.000
_cell.length_c   1.000
_cell.angle_alpha   90.00
_cell.angle_beta   90.00
_cell.angle_gamma   90.00
#
_symmetry.space_group_name_H-M   'P 1'
#
loop_
_entity.id
_entity.type
_entity.pdbx_description
1 polymer ?
#
loop_
_entity_poly.entity_id
_entity_poly.type
_entity_poly.pdbx_seq_one_letter_code
_entity_poly.pdbx_strand_id
1 'polypeptide(L)'
;MLKKMKKTAEDYLGEPVTEAVITVPAYFNDAQRQATKDAGRIAGLEVKRIINEPTAAALAYGLDKEIGNRTIAVYDLGGGTFDISIIEIDEVDGEKTFEVLATNGDTHLGGEDFDTRLINYLVEEFKKDQGIDLRNDPLA
;
A
#
# COMPACT_ATOMS: atom_id res chain seq x y z
N MET A 1 -3.53 -12.20 -7.32
CA MET A 1 -3.06 -10.83 -7.64
C MET A 1 -1.67 -10.81 -8.27
N LEU A 2 -0.59 -11.22 -7.59
CA LEU A 2 0.79 -11.10 -8.11
C LEU A 2 1.04 -11.78 -9.47
N LYS A 3 0.47 -12.98 -9.72
CA LYS A 3 0.55 -13.64 -11.04
C LYS A 3 -0.06 -12.79 -12.17
N LYS A 4 -1.13 -12.03 -11.87
CA LYS A 4 -1.76 -11.11 -12.84
C LYS A 4 -0.81 -9.95 -13.16
N MET A 5 -0.19 -9.34 -12.13
CA MET A 5 0.78 -8.25 -12.32
C MET A 5 2.02 -8.70 -13.10
N LYS A 6 2.55 -9.90 -12.78
CA LYS A 6 3.61 -10.54 -13.59
C LYS A 6 3.20 -10.64 -15.05
N LYS A 7 2.03 -11.24 -15.32
CA LYS A 7 1.52 -11.40 -16.69
C LYS A 7 1.32 -10.07 -17.41
N THR A 8 0.84 -9.04 -16.71
CA THR A 8 0.71 -7.68 -17.26
C THR A 8 2.07 -7.11 -17.68
N ALA A 9 3.11 -7.29 -16.87
CA ALA A 9 4.46 -6.86 -17.24
C ALA A 9 5.03 -7.67 -18.42
N GLU A 10 4.85 -8.99 -18.43
CA GLU A 10 5.25 -9.86 -19.54
C GLU A 10 4.56 -9.49 -20.86
N ASP A 11 3.26 -9.16 -20.80
CA ASP A 11 2.50 -8.72 -21.97
C ASP A 11 2.99 -7.39 -22.53
N TYR A 12 3.44 -6.48 -21.66
CA TYR A 12 3.99 -5.20 -22.07
C TYR A 12 5.41 -5.32 -22.65
N LEU A 13 6.26 -6.14 -22.02
CA LEU A 13 7.68 -6.28 -22.38
C LEU A 13 7.92 -7.28 -23.52
N GLY A 14 7.03 -8.26 -23.71
CA GLY A 14 7.18 -9.32 -24.71
C GLY A 14 8.16 -10.43 -24.32
N GLU A 15 8.58 -10.48 -23.05
CA GLU A 15 9.53 -11.46 -22.52
C GLU A 15 9.16 -11.91 -21.09
N PRO A 16 9.69 -13.06 -20.61
CA PRO A 16 9.41 -13.55 -19.26
C PRO A 16 9.91 -12.63 -18.15
N VAL A 17 9.12 -12.45 -17.10
CA VAL A 17 9.49 -11.67 -15.90
C VAL A 17 9.68 -12.62 -14.71
N THR A 18 10.90 -12.72 -14.21
CA THR A 18 11.28 -13.65 -13.13
C THR A 18 11.61 -12.97 -11.81
N GLU A 19 11.81 -11.66 -11.79
CA GLU A 19 12.25 -10.93 -10.60
C GLU A 19 11.29 -9.78 -10.27
N ALA A 20 11.16 -9.43 -8.98
CA ALA A 20 10.35 -8.29 -8.57
C ALA A 20 10.83 -7.64 -7.26
N VAL A 21 10.51 -6.36 -7.12
CA VAL A 21 10.43 -5.65 -5.84
C VAL A 21 8.96 -5.55 -5.47
N ILE A 22 8.61 -5.89 -4.22
CA ILE A 22 7.22 -5.91 -3.75
C ILE A 22 7.09 -4.96 -2.56
N THR A 23 6.05 -4.12 -2.59
CA THR A 23 5.74 -3.16 -1.51
C THR A 23 5.02 -3.85 -0.34
N VAL A 24 5.17 -3.30 0.85
CA VAL A 24 4.39 -3.64 2.05
C VAL A 24 4.14 -2.39 2.89
N PRO A 25 3.08 -2.34 3.72
CA PRO A 25 2.91 -1.28 4.71
C PRO A 25 4.13 -1.16 5.62
N ALA A 26 4.45 0.07 6.06
CA ALA A 26 5.64 0.30 6.87
C ALA A 26 5.60 -0.48 8.19
N TYR A 27 4.39 -0.59 8.77
CA TYR A 27 4.11 -1.25 10.04
C TYR A 27 4.02 -2.79 9.99
N PHE A 28 4.24 -3.41 8.83
CA PHE A 28 4.25 -4.87 8.75
C PHE A 28 5.35 -5.48 9.62
N ASN A 29 4.96 -6.46 10.43
CA ASN A 29 5.88 -7.28 11.21
C ASN A 29 6.60 -8.32 10.33
N ASP A 30 7.59 -9.01 10.92
CA ASP A 30 8.40 -10.00 10.20
C ASP A 30 7.58 -11.13 9.57
N ALA A 31 6.53 -11.60 10.26
CA ALA A 31 5.68 -12.67 9.76
C ALA A 31 4.88 -12.23 8.53
N GLN A 32 4.32 -11.01 8.56
CA GLN A 32 3.59 -10.43 7.43
C GLN A 32 4.53 -10.17 6.24
N ARG A 33 5.75 -9.65 6.48
CA ARG A 33 6.78 -9.46 5.44
C ARG A 33 7.18 -10.79 4.80
N GLN A 34 7.40 -11.82 5.61
CA GLN A 34 7.77 -13.14 5.12
C GLN A 34 6.64 -13.76 4.29
N ALA A 35 5.39 -13.65 4.75
CA ALA A 35 4.23 -14.10 4.00
C ALA A 35 4.11 -13.42 2.62
N THR A 36 4.33 -12.10 2.55
CA THR A 36 4.35 -11.37 1.27
C THR A 36 5.48 -11.83 0.35
N LYS A 37 6.67 -12.07 0.91
CA LYS A 37 7.82 -12.60 0.15
C LYS A 37 7.51 -13.99 -0.42
N ASP A 38 6.87 -14.85 0.37
CA ASP A 38 6.47 -16.18 -0.07
C ASP A 38 5.34 -16.14 -1.11
N ALA A 39 4.41 -15.19 -0.99
CA ALA A 39 3.42 -14.95 -2.04
C ALA A 39 4.07 -14.58 -3.39
N GLY A 40 5.15 -13.80 -3.37
CA GLY A 40 5.98 -13.52 -4.56
C GLY A 40 6.60 -14.79 -5.15
N ARG A 41 7.20 -15.65 -4.31
CA ARG A 41 7.78 -16.94 -4.75
C ARG A 41 6.72 -17.86 -5.36
N ILE A 42 5.54 -17.98 -4.73
CA ILE A 42 4.40 -18.78 -5.22
C ILE A 42 3.89 -18.24 -6.56
N ALA A 43 4.04 -16.94 -6.82
CA ALA A 43 3.73 -16.32 -8.11
C ALA A 43 4.80 -16.56 -9.18
N GLY A 44 5.92 -17.23 -8.85
CA GLY A 44 7.05 -17.45 -9.75
C GLY A 44 7.90 -16.20 -9.96
N LEU A 45 8.07 -15.41 -8.90
CA LEU A 45 8.94 -14.23 -8.84
C LEU A 45 10.02 -14.43 -7.78
N GLU A 46 11.28 -14.18 -8.13
CA GLU A 46 12.36 -13.95 -7.20
C GLU A 46 12.19 -12.55 -6.59
N VAL A 47 11.85 -12.50 -5.31
CA VAL A 47 11.64 -11.24 -4.59
C VAL A 47 13.00 -10.65 -4.19
N LYS A 48 13.51 -9.71 -4.99
CA LYS A 48 14.82 -9.07 -4.79
C LYS A 48 14.82 -8.16 -3.57
N ARG A 49 13.69 -7.51 -3.30
CA ARG A 49 13.50 -6.64 -2.14
C ARG A 49 12.03 -6.56 -1.75
N ILE A 50 11.79 -6.53 -0.44
CA ILE A 50 10.55 -6.01 0.14
C ILE A 50 10.83 -4.56 0.51
N ILE A 51 10.03 -3.63 0.01
CA ILE A 51 10.19 -2.20 0.27
C ILE A 51 8.95 -1.68 1.00
N ASN A 52 9.13 -0.73 1.91
CA ASN A 52 8.00 -0.08 2.58
C ASN A 52 7.30 0.86 1.59
N GLU A 53 5.97 0.87 1.61
CA GLU A 53 5.12 1.74 0.79
C GLU A 53 5.50 3.22 0.88
N PRO A 54 5.60 3.85 2.07
CA PRO A 54 5.95 5.26 2.14
C PRO A 54 7.38 5.55 1.65
N THR A 55 8.30 4.60 1.76
CA THR A 55 9.65 4.72 1.19
C THR A 55 9.61 4.65 -0.33
N ALA A 56 8.83 3.74 -0.91
CA ALA A 56 8.65 3.67 -2.36
C ALA A 56 8.02 4.96 -2.92
N ALA A 57 7.03 5.53 -2.21
CA ALA A 57 6.43 6.81 -2.55
C ALA A 57 7.44 7.96 -2.46
N ALA A 58 8.27 8.00 -1.41
CA ALA A 58 9.32 9.01 -1.26
C ALA A 58 10.39 8.90 -2.36
N LEU A 59 10.79 7.69 -2.75
CA LEU A 59 11.70 7.48 -3.89
C LEU A 59 11.09 8.03 -5.19
N ALA A 60 9.83 7.71 -5.48
CA ALA A 60 9.13 8.23 -6.66
C ALA A 60 9.03 9.76 -6.65
N TYR A 61 8.70 10.36 -5.50
CA TYR A 61 8.69 11.81 -5.33
C TYR A 61 10.09 12.41 -5.54
N GLY A 62 11.10 11.75 -4.98
CA GLY A 62 12.52 12.09 -5.00
C GLY A 62 13.18 12.11 -6.38
N LEU A 63 12.74 11.23 -7.29
CA LEU A 63 13.36 11.02 -8.61
C LEU A 63 13.11 12.18 -9.58
N ASP A 64 11.88 12.68 -9.67
CA ASP A 64 11.45 13.56 -10.76
C ASP A 64 11.76 15.05 -10.54
N LYS A 65 12.24 15.44 -9.36
CA LYS A 65 12.39 16.85 -9.01
C LYS A 65 13.82 17.16 -8.58
N GLU A 66 14.31 18.35 -8.95
CA GLU A 66 15.43 19.02 -8.26
C GLU A 66 14.93 19.53 -6.92
N ILE A 67 14.59 18.59 -6.05
CA ILE A 67 14.17 18.82 -4.69
C ILE A 67 15.42 18.68 -3.85
N GLY A 68 16.18 19.78 -3.73
CA GLY A 68 17.27 19.85 -2.76
C GLY A 68 16.79 19.50 -1.35
N ASN A 69 17.75 19.38 -0.43
CA ASN A 69 17.58 18.81 0.91
C ASN A 69 16.29 19.25 1.60
N ARG A 70 15.50 18.26 2.02
CA ARG A 70 14.20 18.49 2.65
C ARG A 70 13.74 17.32 3.48
N THR A 71 12.93 17.64 4.46
CA THR A 71 12.13 16.68 5.20
C THR A 71 10.69 16.69 4.67
N ILE A 72 10.14 15.52 4.38
CA ILE A 72 8.75 15.33 3.93
C ILE A 72 7.97 14.45 4.91
N ALA A 73 6.65 14.62 4.90
CA ALA A 73 5.72 13.68 5.53
C ALA A 73 4.96 12.94 4.42
N VAL A 74 5.04 11.62 4.41
CA VAL A 74 4.26 10.75 3.52
C VAL A 74 3.07 10.24 4.32
N TYR A 75 1.88 10.72 3.97
CA TYR A 75 0.60 10.27 4.52
C TYR A 75 -0.03 9.30 3.51
N ASP A 76 -0.19 8.04 3.90
CA ASP A 76 -0.77 6.99 3.06
C ASP A 76 -1.99 6.39 3.76
N LEU A 77 -3.18 6.60 3.19
CA LEU A 77 -4.45 6.05 3.69
C LEU A 77 -5.06 5.19 2.58
N GLY A 78 -4.84 3.90 2.70
CA GLY A 78 -5.28 2.90 1.74
C GLY A 78 -6.66 2.32 2.05
N GLY A 79 -6.94 1.16 1.46
CA GLY A 79 -8.20 0.44 1.68
C GLY A 79 -8.35 -0.15 3.08
N GLY A 80 -7.26 -0.62 3.68
CA GLY A 80 -7.30 -1.25 5.03
C GLY A 80 -6.17 -0.85 5.96
N THR A 81 -5.24 -0.01 5.51
CA THR A 81 -4.09 0.44 6.31
C THR A 81 -3.89 1.93 6.20
N PHE A 82 -3.36 2.50 7.28
CA PHE A 82 -2.93 3.88 7.37
C PHE A 82 -1.47 3.91 7.82
N ASP A 83 -0.61 4.60 7.08
CA ASP A 83 0.78 4.85 7.44
C ASP A 83 1.11 6.35 7.35
N ILE A 84 1.95 6.83 8.26
CA ILE A 84 2.56 8.16 8.23
C ILE A 84 4.06 8.01 8.45
N SER A 85 4.88 8.52 7.53
CA SER A 85 6.33 8.50 7.67
C SER A 85 6.94 9.88 7.47
N ILE A 86 7.87 10.24 8.35
CA ILE A 86 8.71 11.44 8.20
C ILE A 86 10.02 10.99 7.57
N ILE A 87 10.31 11.53 6.39
CA ILE A 87 11.44 11.10 5.57
C ILE A 87 12.29 12.30 5.23
N GLU A 88 13.57 12.23 5.53
CA GLU A 88 14.58 13.17 5.08
C GLU A 88 15.12 12.71 3.72
N ILE A 89 15.15 13.65 2.78
CA ILE A 89 15.72 13.47 1.45
C ILE A 89 16.88 14.45 1.36
N ASP A 90 18.08 13.91 1.28
CA ASP A 90 19.31 14.68 1.13
C ASP A 90 19.98 14.34 -0.19
N GLU A 91 20.68 15.32 -0.76
CA GLU A 91 21.54 15.12 -1.91
C GLU A 91 22.98 15.42 -1.51
N VAL A 92 23.82 14.38 -1.46
CA VAL A 92 25.24 14.48 -1.11
C VAL A 92 26.05 13.93 -2.27
N ASP A 93 26.98 14.72 -2.79
CA ASP A 93 27.83 14.36 -3.93
C ASP A 93 27.06 13.91 -5.19
N GLY A 94 25.83 14.40 -5.38
CA GLY A 94 24.95 14.03 -6.48
C GLY A 94 24.20 12.70 -6.29
N GLU A 95 24.37 12.05 -5.14
CA GLU A 95 23.59 10.88 -4.73
C GLU A 95 22.47 11.30 -3.78
N LYS A 96 21.25 10.86 -4.08
CA LYS A 96 20.08 11.10 -3.22
C LYS A 96 19.98 10.02 -2.14
N THR A 97 20.04 10.42 -0.88
CA THR A 97 19.81 9.57 0.29
C THR A 97 18.42 9.80 0.86
N PHE A 98 17.77 8.71 1.26
CA PHE A 98 16.42 8.72 1.81
C PHE A 98 16.46 8.08 3.19
N GLU A 99 16.29 8.88 4.24
CA GLU A 99 16.31 8.43 5.63
C GLU A 99 14.91 8.52 6.24
N VAL A 100 14.40 7.40 6.75
CA VAL A 100 13.13 7.39 7.49
C VAL A 100 13.42 7.79 8.94
N LEU A 101 13.10 9.03 9.30
CA LEU A 101 13.31 9.57 10.64
C LEU A 101 12.32 8.99 11.65
N ALA A 102 11.06 8.83 11.23
CA ALA A 102 10.00 8.26 12.04
C ALA A 102 8.92 7.64 11.16
N THR A 103 8.27 6.61 11.67
CA THR A 103 7.09 6.00 11.04
C THR A 103 6.06 5.69 12.11
N ASN A 104 4.79 5.92 11.82
CA ASN A 104 3.65 5.51 12.64
C ASN A 104 2.47 5.08 11.75
N GLY A 105 1.47 4.42 12.30
CA GLY A 105 0.33 3.95 11.50
C GLY A 105 -0.65 3.06 12.26
N ASP A 106 -1.65 2.60 11.52
CA ASP A 106 -2.61 1.58 11.94
C ASP A 106 -2.84 0.59 10.79
N THR A 107 -2.65 -0.70 11.09
CA THR A 107 -2.76 -1.79 10.09
C THR A 107 -4.20 -2.25 9.85
N HIS A 108 -5.17 -1.65 10.55
CA HIS A 108 -6.60 -1.96 10.44
C HIS A 108 -7.42 -0.66 10.41
N LEU A 109 -6.99 0.29 9.60
CA LEU A 109 -7.68 1.57 9.37
C LEU A 109 -7.58 1.95 7.90
N GLY A 110 -8.69 2.07 7.20
CA GLY A 110 -8.70 2.46 5.80
C GLY A 110 -10.08 2.66 5.21
N GLY A 111 -10.17 2.76 3.89
CA GLY A 111 -11.42 2.91 3.15
C GLY A 111 -12.53 1.90 3.52
N GLU A 112 -12.18 0.67 3.89
CA GLU A 112 -13.15 -0.33 4.36
C GLU A 112 -13.93 0.13 5.59
N ASP A 113 -13.32 0.92 6.49
CA ASP A 113 -14.02 1.52 7.63
C ASP A 113 -15.02 2.59 7.16
N PHE A 114 -14.62 3.41 6.18
CA PHE A 114 -15.48 4.45 5.62
C PHE A 114 -16.69 3.83 4.94
N ASP A 115 -16.48 2.80 4.13
CA ASP A 115 -17.52 2.01 3.48
C ASP A 115 -18.45 1.41 4.54
N THR A 116 -17.89 0.79 5.58
CA THR A 116 -18.67 0.20 6.68
C THR A 116 -19.52 1.24 7.41
N ARG A 117 -19.01 2.44 7.67
CA ARG A 117 -19.78 3.53 8.29
C ARG A 117 -20.93 3.97 7.40
N LEU A 118 -20.68 4.13 6.09
CA LEU A 118 -21.71 4.53 5.14
C LEU A 118 -22.79 3.45 4.96
N ILE A 119 -22.39 2.19 4.81
CA ILE A 119 -23.30 1.04 4.71
C ILE A 119 -24.21 0.98 5.94
N ASN A 120 -23.64 1.09 7.15
CA ASN A 120 -24.44 1.05 8.38
C ASN A 120 -25.45 2.18 8.46
N TYR A 121 -25.06 3.40 8.07
CA TYR A 121 -25.98 4.52 8.00
C TYR A 121 -27.12 4.27 7.01
N LEU A 122 -26.81 3.84 5.78
CA LEU A 122 -27.80 3.59 4.74
C LEU A 122 -28.79 2.49 5.14
N VAL A 123 -28.31 1.41 5.75
CA VAL A 123 -29.16 0.34 6.28
C VAL A 123 -30.11 0.87 7.36
N GLU A 124 -29.61 1.70 8.28
CA GLU A 124 -30.42 2.24 9.38
C GLU A 124 -31.51 3.17 8.87
N GLU A 125 -31.20 4.03 7.89
CA GLU A 125 -32.19 4.89 7.26
C GLU A 125 -33.21 4.07 6.47
N PHE A 126 -32.78 3.06 5.70
CA PHE A 126 -33.69 2.18 4.98
C PHE A 126 -34.64 1.44 5.91
N LYS A 127 -34.16 0.98 7.07
CA LYS A 127 -34.99 0.34 8.10
C LYS A 127 -36.01 1.30 8.70
N LYS A 128 -35.67 2.58 8.90
CA LYS A 128 -36.62 3.60 9.37
C LYS A 128 -37.70 3.89 8.33
N ASP A 129 -37.30 4.00 7.06
CA ASP A 129 -38.20 4.41 5.98
C ASP A 129 -39.09 3.27 5.48
N GLN A 130 -38.55 2.05 5.40
CA GLN A 130 -39.21 0.90 4.77
C GLN A 130 -39.56 -0.22 5.78
N GLY A 131 -39.06 -0.16 7.02
CA GLY A 131 -39.30 -1.19 8.04
C GLY A 131 -38.53 -2.49 7.81
N ILE A 132 -37.63 -2.54 6.81
CA ILE A 132 -36.89 -3.74 6.40
C ILE A 132 -35.42 -3.61 6.82
N ASP A 133 -34.84 -4.67 7.38
CA ASP A 133 -33.43 -4.73 7.76
C ASP A 133 -32.63 -5.50 6.70
N LEU A 134 -31.87 -4.78 5.87
CA LEU A 134 -31.10 -5.34 4.75
C LEU A 134 -29.87 -6.14 5.21
N ARG A 135 -29.45 -6.05 6.48
CA ARG A 135 -28.26 -6.81 6.97
C ARG A 135 -28.44 -8.33 6.89
N ASN A 136 -29.69 -8.80 6.84
CA ASN A 136 -30.02 -10.22 6.80
C ASN A 136 -30.12 -10.78 5.38
N ASP A 137 -29.94 -9.95 4.35
CA ASP A 137 -29.97 -10.39 2.96
C ASP A 137 -28.56 -10.25 2.35
N PRO A 138 -27.82 -11.36 2.19
CA PRO A 138 -26.48 -11.35 1.58
C PRO A 138 -26.48 -10.95 0.09
N LEU A 139 -27.64 -10.88 -0.56
CA LEU A 139 -27.82 -10.57 -1.97
C LEU A 139 -28.40 -9.17 -2.23
N ALA A 140 -28.77 -8.43 -1.17
CA ALA A 140 -29.32 -7.08 -1.27
C ALA A 140 -28.25 -5.98 -1.35
#